data_AF-A0AAW7I7T7-F1
#
_entry.id   AF-A0AAW7I7T7-F1
#
_cell.length_a   1.000
_cell.length_b   1.000
_cell.length_c   1.000
_cell.angle_alpha   90.00
_cell.angle_beta   90.00
_cell.angle_gamma   90.00
#
_symmetry.space_group_name_H-M   'P 1'
#
loop_
_entity.id
_entity.type
_entity.pdbx_description
1 polymer ?
#
loop_
_entity_poly.entity_id
_entity_poly.type
_entity_poly.pdbx_seq_one_letter_code
_entity_poly.pdbx_strand_id
1 'polypeptide(L)' 'MGILLRNAIEKKRDFLINKLINEGVYKKNDIHLFELTLTDLEKEYIKIRKIEEKESYSDDSSPCLKI' A
#
# COMPACT_ATOMS: atom_id res chain seq x y z
N MET A 1 -7.71 20.69 -22.94
CA MET A 1 -6.73 19.59 -23.10
C MET A 1 -6.25 19.07 -21.74
N GLY A 2 -7.13 18.55 -20.87
CA GLY A 2 -6.74 18.01 -19.55
C GLY A 2 -7.46 16.72 -19.16
N ILE A 3 -8.36 16.24 -20.02
CA ILE A 3 -9.26 15.11 -19.74
C ILE A 3 -8.48 13.79 -19.72
N LEU A 4 -7.49 13.63 -20.61
CA LEU A 4 -6.65 12.43 -20.68
C LEU A 4 -5.88 12.18 -19.38
N LEU A 5 -5.26 13.23 -18.81
CA LEU A 5 -4.52 13.12 -17.56
C LEU A 5 -5.44 12.80 -16.39
N ARG A 6 -6.59 13.48 -16.32
CA ARG A 6 -7.59 13.22 -15.27
C ARG A 6 -8.10 11.78 -15.34
N ASN A 7 -8.44 11.29 -16.53
CA ASN A 7 -8.89 9.91 -16.73
C ASN A 7 -7.81 8.89 -16.37
N ALA A 8 -6.53 9.16 -16.68
CA ALA A 8 -5.43 8.27 -16.30
C ALA A 8 -5.25 8.19 -14.78
N ILE A 9 -5.36 9.32 -14.09
CA ILE A 9 -5.30 9.42 -12.63
C ILE A 9 -6.47 8.65 -11.99
N GLU A 10 -7.69 8.83 -12.50
CA GLU A 10 -8.88 8.14 -12.00
C GLU A 10 -8.79 6.63 -12.22
N LYS A 11 -8.41 6.19 -13.41
CA LYS A 11 -8.16 4.76 -13.68
C LYS A 11 -7.13 4.16 -12.73
N LYS A 12 -6.05 4.89 -12.44
CA LYS A 12 -5.02 4.43 -11.49
C LYS A 12 -5.59 4.33 -10.07
N ARG A 13 -6.41 5.29 -9.65
CA ARG A 13 -7.12 5.27 -8.37
C ARG A 13 -8.02 4.05 -8.26
N ASP A 14 -8.90 3.84 -9.23
CA ASP A 14 -9.85 2.72 -9.23
C ASP A 14 -9.12 1.37 -9.26
N PHE A 15 -8.01 1.27 -10.00
CA PHE A 15 -7.17 0.07 -10.00
C PHE A 15 -6.60 -0.25 -8.62
N LEU A 16 -6.07 0.75 -7.89
CA LEU A 16 -5.53 0.55 -6.55
C LEU A 16 -6.62 0.18 -5.56
N ILE A 17 -7.80 0.81 -5.63
CA ILE A 17 -8.94 0.48 -4.76
C ILE A 17 -9.38 -0.97 -4.96
N ASN A 18 -9.59 -1.41 -6.21
CA ASN A 18 -9.95 -2.79 -6.49
C ASN A 18 -8.89 -3.78 -5.98
N LYS A 19 -7.62 -3.43 -6.13
CA LYS A 19 -6.54 -4.28 -5.65
C LYS A 19 -6.52 -4.37 -4.13
N LEU A 20 -6.67 -3.26 -3.42
CA LEU A 20 -6.77 -3.23 -1.96
C LEU A 20 -7.97 -4.02 -1.44
N ILE A 21 -9.11 -3.92 -2.11
CA ILE A 21 -10.31 -4.71 -1.82
C ILE A 21 -10.05 -6.21 -1.98
N ASN A 22 -9.35 -6.63 -3.04
CA ASN A 22 -9.00 -8.03 -3.27
C ASN A 22 -8.07 -8.59 -2.18
N GLU A 23 -7.20 -7.74 -1.63
CA GLU A 23 -6.31 -8.09 -0.51
C GLU A 23 -7.06 -8.07 0.85
N GLY A 24 -8.37 -7.80 0.86
CA GLY A 24 -9.20 -7.76 2.07
C GLY A 24 -9.08 -6.45 2.87
N VAL A 25 -8.45 -5.42 2.32
CA VAL A 25 -8.42 -4.08 2.91
C VAL A 25 -9.59 -3.29 2.35
N TYR A 26 -10.53 -2.89 3.22
CA TYR A 26 -11.74 -2.13 2.84
C TYR A 26 -11.75 -0.70 3.40
N LYS A 27 -11.02 -0.48 4.49
CA LYS A 27 -10.91 0.81 5.17
C LYS A 27 -9.53 0.95 5.81
N LYS A 28 -9.05 2.19 5.91
CA LYS A 28 -7.78 2.54 6.54
C LYS A 28 -8.04 3.64 7.57
N ASN A 29 -7.63 3.44 8.82
CA ASN A 29 -7.83 4.42 9.90
C ASN A 29 -9.30 4.89 10.03
N ASP A 30 -10.24 3.96 9.87
CA ASP A 30 -11.69 4.23 9.89
C ASP A 30 -12.23 5.10 8.73
N ILE A 31 -11.41 5.37 7.72
CA ILE A 31 -11.77 6.08 6.49
C ILE A 31 -11.91 5.06 5.34
N HIS A 32 -12.92 5.23 4.49
CA HIS A 32 -13.13 4.37 3.34
C HIS A 32 -12.06 4.59 2.25
N LEU A 33 -11.70 3.54 1.50
CA LEU A 33 -10.72 3.63 0.40
C LEU A 33 -11.03 4.71 -0.63
N PHE A 34 -12.31 4.98 -0.87
CA PHE A 34 -12.77 5.99 -1.82
C PHE A 34 -12.51 7.43 -1.34
N GLU A 35 -12.39 7.63 -0.02
CA GLU A 35 -12.07 8.92 0.59
C GLU A 35 -10.56 9.12 0.71
N LEU A 36 -9.75 8.08 0.49
CA LEU A 36 -8.31 8.17 0.50
C LEU A 36 -7.77 8.83 -0.78
N THR A 37 -6.67 9.57 -0.63
CA THR A 37 -5.96 10.14 -1.78
C THR A 37 -5.23 9.05 -2.58
N LEU A 38 -4.94 9.32 -3.85
CA LEU A 38 -4.17 8.40 -4.70
C LEU A 38 -2.83 8.01 -4.04
N THR A 39 -2.17 8.97 -3.39
CA THR A 39 -0.90 8.75 -2.68
C THR A 39 -1.06 7.78 -1.51
N ASP A 40 -2.16 7.87 -0.76
CA ASP A 40 -2.44 6.96 0.35
C ASP A 40 -2.73 5.54 -0.14
N LEU A 41 -3.48 5.40 -1.23
CA LEU A 41 -3.73 4.12 -1.89
C LEU A 41 -2.44 3.49 -2.41
N GLU A 42 -1.55 4.28 -3.03
CA GLU A 42 -0.24 3.78 -3.48
C GLU A 42 0.64 3.34 -2.32
N LYS A 43 0.70 4.10 -1.23
CA LYS A 43 1.46 3.72 -0.03
C LYS A 43 0.97 2.39 0.54
N GLU A 44 -0.35 2.21 0.65
CA GLU A 44 -0.90 0.97 1.18
C GLU A 44 -0.62 -0.20 0.24
N TYR A 45 -0.80 0.00 -1.06
CA TYR A 45 -0.47 -1.00 -2.06
C TYR A 45 1.00 -1.41 -2.02
N ILE A 46 1.92 -0.45 -1.89
CA ILE A 46 3.35 -0.70 -1.72
C ILE A 46 3.61 -1.46 -0.40
N LYS A 47 2.90 -1.12 0.68
CA LYS A 47 3.06 -1.79 1.96
C LYS A 47 2.67 -3.27 1.87
N ILE A 48 1.51 -3.57 1.29
CA ILE A 48 1.05 -4.95 1.06
C ILE A 48 2.05 -5.71 0.19
N ARG A 49 2.46 -5.12 -0.94
CA ARG A 49 3.47 -5.73 -1.83
C ARG A 49 4.82 -5.96 -1.14
N LYS A 50 5.23 -5.08 -0.22
CA LYS A 50 6.48 -5.23 0.55
C LYS A 50 6.36 -6.27 1.67
N ILE A 51 5.16 -6.57 2.14
CA ILE A 51 4.93 -7.61 3.16
C ILE A 51 5.17 -8.99 2.56
N GLU A 52 4.83 -9.20 1.28
CA GLU A 52 5.13 -10.43 0.52
C GLU A 52 6.64 -10.75 0.43
N GLU A 53 7.54 -9.77 0.60
CA GLU A 53 9.00 -9.96 0.60
C GLU A 53 9.60 -10.06 2.02
N LYS A 54 8.77 -10.01 3.09
CA LYS A 54 9.24 -10.01 4.48
C LYS A 54 8.91 -11.27 5.29
N GLU A 55 8.69 -12.42 4.63
CA GLU A 55 9.00 -13.72 5.25
C GLU A 55 10.49 -14.09 5.05
N SER A 56 11.39 -13.24 5.53
CA SER A 56 12.78 -13.64 5.81
C SER A 56 13.43 -12.68 6.81
N TYR A 57 13.46 -13.14 8.08
CA TYR A 57 14.52 -12.94 9.09
C TYR A 57 15.03 -11.49 9.26
N SER A 58 14.88 -10.80 10.40
CA SER A 58 15.51 -11.16 11.68
C SER A 58 14.97 -10.23 12.79
N ASP A 59 14.36 -10.79 13.82
CA ASP A 59 14.48 -10.29 15.19
C ASP A 59 15.60 -11.12 15.83
N ASP A 60 16.79 -10.56 16.00
CA ASP A 60 17.59 -10.80 17.21
C ASP A 60 18.53 -9.61 17.41
N SER A 61 18.20 -8.80 18.41
CA SER A 61 19.14 -7.88 19.01
C SER A 61 20.18 -8.69 19.80
N SER A 62 21.42 -8.74 19.34
CA SER A 62 22.55 -9.14 20.19
C SER A 62 23.84 -8.39 19.82
N PRO A 63 24.17 -7.26 20.47
CA PRO A 63 25.55 -6.78 20.52
C PRO A 63 26.24 -7.51 21.68
N CYS A 64 26.76 -8.70 21.42
CA CYS A 64 27.69 -9.37 22.35
C CYS A 64 28.88 -9.91 21.56
N LEU A 65 29.79 -8.99 21.19
CA LEU A 65 31.19 -9.35 21.06
C LEU A 65 31.67 -9.77 22.46
N LYS A 66 31.68 -11.09 22.70
CA LYS A 66 32.41 -11.70 23.80
C LYS A 66 33.70 -12.31 23.24
N ILE A 67 34.80 -11.75 23.74
CA ILE A 67 36.21 -12.19 23.69
C ILE A 67 36.94 -11.98 22.36
#